data_AF-A0A9R1SUI0-F1
#
_entry.id   AF-A0A9R1SUI0-F1
#
_cell.length_a   1.000
_cell.length_b   1.000
_cell.length_c   1.000
_cell.angle_alpha   90.00
_cell.angle_beta   90.00
_cell.angle_gamma   90.00
#
_symmetry.space_group_name_H-M   'P 1'
#
loop_
_entity.id
_entity.type
_entity.pdbx_description
1 polymer ?
#
loop_
_entity_poly.entity_id
_entity_poly.type
_entity_poly.pdbx_seq_one_letter_code
_entity_poly.pdbx_strand_id
1 'polypeptide(L)'
;MTTTEAGTKRERVFPINKSYLYFNLNCLTVFGIWNPYKEGLKYWLYRIYSTYFVGVVMITRVLSLAVQAMTADNASQFLQDFSLLAVETADTLKGIAFLIHRVEVLELSKTFNWERHLSSTRQMTHYRNEVLTNSLHTSKKFTTTIIIALIQYFTLHFYRTLCQSDHKVENLPIGSIPLRYFFILSNFWVAFICDYVTFTSLGLVAVCHDSFIMSVMINITAQLRLLNFRLEKCHMATITIRSGDANETSSRIHFECVEKEMSGESLVLDPNEELVNCIKCHQQIVRMVNIFKHMYNKVLLPQLFNSLLLITISGLQMILGQQGNLTDSLVACGFLIPRTGTITTRYFRII
;
A
#
# COMPACT_ATOMS: atom_id res chain seq x y z
N MET A 1 20.02 14.51 52.19
CA MET A 1 19.60 13.27 51.50
C MET A 1 18.72 13.69 50.33
N THR A 2 19.35 13.81 49.16
CA THR A 2 18.74 14.22 47.89
C THR A 2 18.37 12.97 47.11
N THR A 3 17.09 12.64 47.04
CA THR A 3 16.57 11.58 46.17
C THR A 3 16.38 12.15 44.76
N THR A 4 17.27 11.72 43.87
CA THR A 4 17.26 12.00 42.44
C THR A 4 16.09 11.26 41.79
N GLU A 5 15.09 11.99 41.31
CA GLU A 5 14.06 11.45 40.42
C GLU A 5 14.70 11.14 39.06
N ALA A 6 14.91 9.85 38.79
CA ALA A 6 15.30 9.36 37.48
C ALA A 6 14.14 9.58 36.50
N GLY A 7 14.20 10.67 35.75
CA GLY A 7 13.33 10.93 34.62
C GLY A 7 13.49 9.85 33.56
N THR A 8 12.58 8.87 33.54
CA THR A 8 12.36 8.00 32.39
C THR A 8 12.06 8.88 31.18
N LYS A 9 13.03 9.04 30.29
CA LYS A 9 12.87 9.63 28.95
C LYS A 9 11.71 8.89 28.27
N ARG A 10 10.51 9.49 28.25
CA ARG A 10 9.44 9.08 27.35
C ARG A 10 10.01 9.15 25.93
N GLU A 11 10.23 8.00 25.30
CA GLU A 11 10.50 7.94 23.87
C GLU A 11 9.43 8.79 23.18
N ARG A 12 9.86 9.84 22.45
CA ARG A 12 8.95 10.69 21.69
C ARG A 12 8.46 9.88 20.49
N VAL A 13 7.53 8.95 20.73
CA VAL A 13 6.89 8.15 19.70
C VAL A 13 6.08 9.12 18.84
N PHE A 14 6.55 9.37 17.61
CA PHE A 14 5.80 10.19 16.67
C PHE A 14 4.40 9.60 16.48
N PRO A 15 3.33 10.42 16.55
CA PRO A 15 1.98 9.94 16.29
C PRO A 15 1.91 9.38 14.86
N ILE A 16 1.13 8.31 14.66
CA ILE A 16 0.94 7.65 13.36
C ILE A 16 0.51 8.65 12.28
N ASN A 17 -0.19 9.72 12.68
CA ASN A 17 -0.62 10.83 11.84
C ASN A 17 0.52 11.62 11.19
N LYS A 18 1.74 11.52 11.72
CA LYS A 18 2.97 12.12 11.17
C LYS A 18 3.85 11.11 10.44
N SER A 19 3.40 9.87 10.25
CA SER A 19 4.16 8.81 9.58
C SER A 19 4.23 9.02 8.06
N TYR A 20 5.36 8.63 7.45
CA TYR A 20 5.50 8.60 6.00
C TYR A 20 4.57 7.60 5.32
N LEU A 21 3.97 6.66 6.08
CA LEU A 21 3.01 5.67 5.60
C LEU A 21 1.54 6.03 5.89
N TYR A 22 1.29 7.22 6.46
CA TYR A 22 -0.02 7.60 6.98
C TYR A 22 -1.15 7.51 5.93
N PHE A 23 -0.91 7.96 4.70
CA PHE A 23 -1.93 7.92 3.64
C PHE A 23 -2.40 6.49 3.35
N ASN A 24 -1.46 5.55 3.22
CA ASN A 24 -1.79 4.15 2.89
C ASN A 24 -2.42 3.43 4.09
N LEU A 25 -1.96 3.72 5.32
CA LEU A 25 -2.61 3.21 6.53
C LEU A 25 -4.03 3.74 6.70
N ASN A 26 -4.30 4.99 6.30
CA ASN A 26 -5.65 5.53 6.27
C ASN A 26 -6.54 4.85 5.23
N CYS A 27 -6.00 4.56 4.03
CA CYS A 27 -6.74 3.77 3.03
C CYS A 27 -7.12 2.39 3.62
N LEU A 28 -6.16 1.68 4.23
CA LEU A 28 -6.42 0.39 4.90
C LEU A 28 -7.38 0.51 6.11
N THR A 29 -7.45 1.69 6.74
CA THR A 29 -8.41 1.97 7.81
C THR A 29 -9.84 2.00 7.28
N VAL A 30 -10.07 2.63 6.14
CA VAL A 30 -11.41 2.74 5.54
C VAL A 30 -11.99 1.37 5.22
N PHE A 31 -11.15 0.41 4.83
CA PHE A 31 -11.59 -0.95 4.48
C PHE A 31 -11.55 -1.97 5.63
N GLY A 32 -11.45 -1.52 6.89
CA GLY A 32 -11.58 -2.42 8.03
C GLY A 32 -10.34 -3.25 8.34
N ILE A 33 -9.21 -3.00 7.69
CA ILE A 33 -7.96 -3.77 7.89
C ILE A 33 -7.09 -3.16 8.99
N TRP A 34 -7.01 -1.82 9.05
CA TRP A 34 -6.16 -1.13 10.02
C TRP A 34 -6.96 -0.36 11.06
N ASN A 35 -6.93 -0.79 12.33
CA ASN A 35 -7.54 -0.03 13.41
C ASN A 35 -6.60 1.11 13.88
N PRO A 36 -6.96 2.40 13.68
CA PRO A 36 -6.15 3.53 14.12
C PRO A 36 -6.34 3.82 15.62
N TYR A 37 -7.41 3.31 16.23
CA TYR A 37 -7.73 3.54 17.63
C TYR A 37 -6.95 2.57 18.50
N LYS A 38 -6.53 3.04 19.68
CA LYS A 38 -5.84 2.22 20.67
C LYS A 38 -6.79 1.69 21.74
N GLU A 39 -7.70 2.54 22.22
CA GLU A 39 -8.61 2.24 23.34
C GLU A 39 -9.98 2.95 23.16
N GLY A 40 -10.98 2.52 23.93
CA GLY A 40 -12.31 3.14 23.99
C GLY A 40 -13.39 2.52 23.09
N LEU A 41 -14.55 3.16 23.03
CA LEU A 41 -15.73 2.66 22.31
C LEU A 41 -15.49 2.56 20.79
N LYS A 42 -14.80 3.56 20.21
CA LYS A 42 -14.43 3.56 18.78
C LYS A 42 -13.50 2.39 18.42
N TYR A 43 -12.62 1.99 19.33
CA TYR A 43 -11.75 0.82 19.14
C TYR A 43 -12.57 -0.47 19.02
N TRP A 44 -13.53 -0.68 19.92
CA TRP A 44 -14.40 -1.85 19.91
C TRP A 44 -15.32 -1.91 18.71
N LEU A 45 -15.97 -0.78 18.35
CA LEU A 45 -16.79 -0.70 17.14
C LEU A 45 -15.99 -1.04 15.88
N TYR A 46 -14.77 -0.49 15.76
CA TYR A 46 -13.91 -0.79 14.62
C TYR A 46 -13.47 -2.26 14.62
N ARG A 47 -13.21 -2.84 15.79
CA ARG A 47 -12.85 -4.27 15.90
C ARG A 47 -14.00 -5.17 15.44
N ILE A 48 -15.23 -4.87 15.81
CA ILE A 48 -16.43 -5.58 15.32
C ILE A 48 -16.53 -5.45 13.80
N TYR A 49 -16.38 -4.23 13.26
CA TYR A 49 -16.38 -3.99 11.82
C TYR A 49 -15.30 -4.80 11.08
N SER A 50 -14.07 -4.78 11.59
CA SER A 50 -12.93 -5.52 11.03
C SER A 50 -13.17 -7.03 11.05
N THR A 51 -13.65 -7.57 12.17
CA THR A 51 -13.99 -9.00 12.29
C THR A 51 -15.14 -9.40 11.37
N TYR A 52 -16.16 -8.55 11.21
CA TYR A 52 -17.23 -8.78 10.25
C TYR A 52 -16.70 -8.79 8.80
N PHE A 53 -15.87 -7.81 8.44
CA PHE A 53 -15.35 -7.71 7.08
C PHE A 53 -14.45 -8.90 6.72
N VAL A 54 -13.48 -9.24 7.58
CA VAL A 54 -12.58 -10.37 7.34
C VAL A 54 -13.29 -11.71 7.49
N GLY A 55 -14.11 -11.88 8.53
CA GLY A 55 -14.75 -13.15 8.85
C GLY A 55 -15.97 -13.48 8.01
N VAL A 56 -16.80 -12.48 7.68
CA VAL A 56 -18.05 -12.68 6.95
C VAL A 56 -17.88 -12.34 5.48
N VAL A 57 -17.30 -11.19 5.13
CA VAL A 57 -17.23 -10.77 3.72
C VAL A 57 -16.15 -11.57 2.96
N MET A 58 -14.90 -11.58 3.43
CA MET A 58 -13.80 -12.27 2.72
C MET A 58 -14.01 -13.79 2.68
N ILE A 59 -14.24 -14.45 3.82
CA ILE A 59 -14.36 -15.93 3.88
C ILE A 59 -15.56 -16.43 3.09
N THR A 60 -16.74 -15.80 3.25
CA THR A 60 -17.95 -16.24 2.53
C THR A 60 -17.76 -16.10 1.01
N ARG A 61 -16.99 -15.12 0.56
CA ARG A 61 -16.67 -14.93 -0.86
C ARG A 61 -15.71 -15.97 -1.40
N VAL A 62 -14.64 -16.27 -0.66
CA VAL A 62 -13.73 -17.38 -1.01
C VAL A 62 -14.52 -18.70 -1.11
N LEU A 63 -15.41 -18.97 -0.15
CA LEU A 63 -16.29 -20.15 -0.21
C LEU A 63 -17.22 -20.12 -1.43
N SER A 64 -17.83 -18.98 -1.72
CA SER A 64 -18.74 -18.82 -2.86
C SER A 64 -18.02 -19.09 -4.19
N LEU A 65 -16.81 -18.56 -4.36
CA LEU A 65 -15.98 -18.80 -5.55
C LEU A 65 -15.50 -20.25 -5.63
N ALA A 66 -15.19 -20.88 -4.49
CA ALA A 66 -14.84 -22.29 -4.45
C ALA A 66 -16.00 -23.17 -4.92
N VAL A 67 -17.22 -22.88 -4.46
CA VAL A 67 -18.42 -23.59 -4.91
C VAL A 67 -18.65 -23.37 -6.41
N GLN A 68 -18.58 -22.13 -6.90
CA GLN A 68 -18.73 -21.83 -8.34
C GLN A 68 -17.72 -22.61 -9.19
N ALA A 69 -16.44 -22.61 -8.79
CA ALA A 69 -15.40 -23.37 -9.48
C ALA A 69 -15.68 -24.89 -9.46
N MET A 70 -16.21 -25.45 -8.37
CA MET A 70 -16.56 -26.87 -8.30
C MET A 70 -17.82 -27.24 -9.11
N THR A 71 -18.73 -26.29 -9.30
CA THR A 71 -19.99 -26.48 -10.05
C THR A 71 -19.93 -25.97 -11.49
N ALA A 72 -18.75 -25.64 -12.01
CA ALA A 72 -18.61 -25.08 -13.34
C ALA A 72 -18.94 -26.13 -14.43
N ASP A 73 -19.86 -25.77 -15.33
CA ASP A 73 -20.34 -26.68 -16.39
C ASP A 73 -19.32 -26.85 -17.54
N ASN A 74 -18.46 -25.86 -17.75
CA ASN A 74 -17.53 -25.81 -18.88
C ASN A 74 -16.09 -25.52 -18.42
N ALA A 75 -15.10 -26.07 -19.14
CA ALA A 75 -13.68 -25.86 -18.84
C ALA A 75 -13.26 -24.38 -18.84
N SER A 76 -13.85 -23.56 -19.73
CA SER A 76 -13.58 -22.10 -19.76
C SER A 76 -14.08 -21.38 -18.51
N GLN A 77 -15.30 -21.73 -18.07
CA GLN A 77 -15.91 -21.19 -16.85
C GLN A 77 -15.15 -21.65 -15.61
N PHE A 78 -14.77 -22.94 -15.55
CA PHE A 78 -13.92 -23.48 -14.51
C PHE A 78 -12.60 -22.70 -14.39
N LEU A 79 -11.91 -22.48 -15.51
CA LEU A 79 -10.65 -21.73 -15.53
C LEU A 79 -10.82 -20.29 -15.05
N GLN A 80 -11.91 -19.64 -15.43
CA GLN A 80 -12.23 -18.28 -14.98
C GLN A 80 -12.52 -18.23 -13.48
N ASP A 81 -13.41 -19.09 -12.98
CA ASP A 81 -13.79 -19.11 -11.56
C ASP A 81 -12.62 -19.55 -10.66
N PHE A 82 -11.80 -20.49 -11.13
CA PHE A 82 -10.58 -20.90 -10.44
C PHE A 82 -9.54 -19.77 -10.39
N SER A 83 -9.42 -18.98 -11.46
CA SER A 83 -8.52 -17.81 -11.48
C SER A 83 -8.95 -16.75 -10.45
N LEU A 84 -10.25 -16.48 -10.35
CA LEU A 84 -10.82 -15.57 -9.35
C LEU A 84 -10.64 -16.10 -7.93
N LEU A 85 -10.85 -17.40 -7.71
CA LEU A 85 -10.61 -18.06 -6.43
C LEU A 85 -9.14 -17.92 -5.99
N ALA A 86 -8.19 -18.14 -6.91
CA ALA A 86 -6.77 -18.01 -6.61
C ALA A 86 -6.40 -16.57 -6.20
N VAL A 87 -6.92 -15.56 -6.90
CA VAL A 87 -6.73 -14.14 -6.56
C VAL A 87 -7.26 -13.84 -5.16
N GLU A 88 -8.54 -14.13 -4.91
CA GLU A 88 -9.18 -13.82 -3.63
C GLU A 88 -8.55 -14.58 -2.46
N THR A 89 -8.08 -15.80 -2.68
CA THR A 89 -7.33 -16.56 -1.67
C THR A 89 -6.01 -15.88 -1.34
N ALA A 90 -5.26 -15.41 -2.35
CA ALA A 90 -4.02 -14.64 -2.14
C ALA A 90 -4.28 -13.36 -1.33
N ASP A 91 -5.32 -12.62 -1.70
CA ASP A 91 -5.61 -11.34 -1.08
C ASP A 91 -6.13 -11.51 0.36
N THR A 92 -6.89 -12.56 0.63
CA THR A 92 -7.27 -12.95 1.99
C THR A 92 -6.04 -13.32 2.82
N LEU A 93 -5.09 -14.08 2.25
CA LEU A 93 -3.82 -14.41 2.93
C LEU A 93 -2.98 -13.15 3.23
N LYS A 94 -2.91 -12.18 2.31
CA LYS A 94 -2.27 -10.87 2.55
C LYS A 94 -2.93 -10.13 3.71
N GLY A 95 -4.26 -10.07 3.72
CA GLY A 95 -5.03 -9.41 4.77
C GLY A 95 -4.75 -10.02 6.14
N ILE A 96 -4.78 -11.35 6.24
CA ILE A 96 -4.47 -12.08 7.48
C ILE A 96 -3.02 -11.84 7.90
N ALA A 97 -2.05 -11.94 6.98
CA ALA A 97 -0.65 -11.70 7.28
C ALA A 97 -0.41 -10.28 7.81
N PHE A 98 -1.06 -9.28 7.22
CA PHE A 98 -0.98 -7.89 7.66
C PHE A 98 -1.56 -7.69 9.08
N LEU A 99 -2.65 -8.40 9.42
CA LEU A 99 -3.23 -8.38 10.77
C LEU A 99 -2.32 -9.04 11.81
N ILE A 100 -1.69 -10.18 11.46
CA ILE A 100 -0.73 -10.88 12.33
C ILE A 100 0.49 -9.99 12.59
N HIS A 101 1.03 -9.37 11.54
CA HIS A 101 2.25 -8.56 11.60
C HIS A 101 1.99 -7.07 11.96
N ARG A 102 0.91 -6.79 12.69
CA ARG A 102 0.54 -5.41 13.05
C ARG A 102 1.62 -4.70 13.86
N VAL A 103 2.34 -5.42 14.72
CA VAL A 103 3.39 -4.85 15.57
C VAL A 103 4.58 -4.39 14.72
N GLU A 104 4.93 -5.18 13.73
CA GLU A 104 6.00 -4.95 12.77
C GLU A 104 5.66 -3.76 11.85
N VAL A 105 4.39 -3.61 11.42
CA VAL A 105 3.92 -2.41 10.71
C VAL A 105 4.16 -1.15 11.54
N LEU A 106 3.84 -1.20 12.84
CA LEU A 106 4.07 -0.07 13.76
C LEU A 106 5.57 0.21 13.94
N GLU A 107 6.38 -0.84 14.10
CA GLU A 107 7.83 -0.71 14.23
C GLU A 107 8.46 -0.12 12.97
N LEU A 108 8.05 -0.58 11.79
CA LEU A 108 8.49 -0.05 10.50
C LEU A 108 8.14 1.44 10.37
N SER A 109 6.90 1.80 10.70
CA SER A 109 6.46 3.20 10.70
C SER A 109 7.26 4.07 11.68
N LYS A 110 7.65 3.55 12.85
CA LYS A 110 8.52 4.27 13.79
C LYS A 110 9.94 4.42 13.23
N THR A 111 10.47 3.35 12.66
CA THR A 111 11.83 3.32 12.11
C THR A 111 12.00 4.32 10.98
N PHE A 112 11.01 4.48 10.10
CA PHE A 112 11.03 5.52 9.06
C PHE A 112 11.09 6.95 9.62
N ASN A 113 10.56 7.20 10.82
CA ASN A 113 10.62 8.53 11.44
C ASN A 113 11.90 8.77 12.25
N TRP A 114 12.73 7.74 12.47
CA TRP A 114 13.94 7.84 13.30
C TRP A 114 14.89 8.93 12.81
N GLU A 115 15.00 9.08 11.49
CA GLU A 115 15.88 10.04 10.83
C GLU A 115 15.58 11.50 11.22
N ARG A 116 14.37 11.80 11.69
CA ARG A 116 13.99 13.13 12.20
C ARG A 116 14.73 13.52 13.49
N HIS A 117 15.24 12.53 14.22
CA HIS A 117 16.02 12.76 15.44
C HIS A 117 17.49 13.07 15.16
N LEU A 118 17.95 12.88 13.93
CA LEU A 118 19.35 13.10 13.59
C LEU A 118 19.62 14.59 13.36
N SER A 119 20.55 15.15 14.14
CA SER A 119 21.02 16.52 13.96
C SER A 119 21.56 16.71 12.55
N SER A 120 20.99 17.65 11.79
CA SER A 120 21.31 17.83 10.37
C SER A 120 21.64 19.29 10.06
N THR A 121 22.43 19.50 9.02
CA THR A 121 22.75 20.84 8.48
C THR A 121 21.57 21.38 7.67
N ARG A 122 21.48 22.70 7.49
CA ARG A 122 20.37 23.33 6.74
C ARG A 122 20.23 22.80 5.30
N GLN A 123 21.36 22.58 4.61
CA GLN A 123 21.37 21.95 3.29
C GLN A 123 20.83 20.51 3.32
N MET A 124 21.22 19.74 4.33
CA MET A 124 20.76 18.36 4.53
C MET A 124 19.25 18.30 4.81
N THR A 125 18.75 19.20 5.67
CA THR A 125 17.32 19.32 5.98
C THR A 125 16.51 19.69 4.74
N HIS A 126 17.02 20.62 3.91
CA HIS A 126 16.36 21.02 2.67
C HIS A 126 16.27 19.87 1.66
N TYR A 127 17.40 19.20 1.38
CA TYR A 127 17.44 18.05 0.48
C TYR A 127 16.54 16.90 0.96
N ARG A 128 16.57 16.62 2.26
CA ARG A 128 15.69 15.63 2.88
C ARG A 128 14.21 15.96 2.67
N ASN A 129 13.81 17.19 2.99
CA ASN A 129 12.41 17.61 2.86
C ASN A 129 11.94 17.49 1.42
N GLU A 130 12.82 17.77 0.44
CA GLU A 130 12.54 17.57 -0.98
C GLU A 130 12.34 16.09 -1.34
N VAL A 131 13.30 15.23 -1.02
CA VAL A 131 13.27 13.80 -1.34
C VAL A 131 12.06 13.11 -0.68
N LEU A 132 11.79 13.43 0.58
CA LEU A 132 10.67 12.84 1.33
C LEU A 132 9.31 13.42 0.90
N THR A 133 9.23 14.70 0.54
CA THR A 133 7.99 15.25 -0.03
C THR A 133 7.68 14.58 -1.37
N ASN A 134 8.70 14.38 -2.22
CA ASN A 134 8.53 13.70 -3.49
C ASN A 134 8.15 12.22 -3.31
N SER A 135 8.74 11.53 -2.33
CA SER A 135 8.40 10.12 -2.02
C SER A 135 6.94 10.00 -1.57
N LEU A 136 6.47 10.89 -0.68
CA LEU A 136 5.09 10.96 -0.24
C LEU A 136 4.11 11.27 -1.38
N HIS A 137 4.43 12.28 -2.20
CA HIS A 137 3.60 12.64 -3.34
C HIS A 137 3.51 11.49 -4.35
N THR A 138 4.63 10.83 -4.62
CA THR A 138 4.69 9.65 -5.52
C THR A 138 3.87 8.50 -4.97
N SER A 139 4.00 8.16 -3.68
CA SER A 139 3.22 7.11 -3.04
C SER A 139 1.71 7.42 -3.04
N LYS A 140 1.32 8.67 -2.73
CA LYS A 140 -0.09 9.10 -2.77
C LYS A 140 -0.66 9.04 -4.18
N LYS A 141 0.08 9.55 -5.17
CA LYS A 141 -0.31 9.52 -6.58
C LYS A 141 -0.49 8.08 -7.08
N PHE A 142 0.45 7.19 -6.80
CA PHE A 142 0.38 5.78 -7.17
C PHE A 142 -0.90 5.14 -6.63
N THR A 143 -1.12 5.24 -5.32
CA THR A 143 -2.28 4.66 -4.63
C THR A 143 -3.60 5.21 -5.15
N THR A 144 -3.69 6.53 -5.31
CA THR A 144 -4.92 7.18 -5.80
C THR A 144 -5.22 6.76 -7.25
N THR A 145 -4.19 6.62 -8.08
CA THR A 145 -4.35 6.22 -9.49
C THR A 145 -4.89 4.79 -9.60
N ILE A 146 -4.36 3.85 -8.83
CA ILE A 146 -4.81 2.45 -8.89
C ILE A 146 -6.22 2.31 -8.30
N ILE A 147 -6.52 3.00 -7.19
CA ILE A 147 -7.89 3.01 -6.64
C ILE A 147 -8.90 3.50 -7.67
N ILE A 148 -8.62 4.61 -8.36
CA ILE A 148 -9.52 5.17 -9.38
C ILE A 148 -9.67 4.19 -10.55
N ALA A 149 -8.57 3.61 -11.03
CA ALA A 149 -8.61 2.64 -12.13
C ALA A 149 -9.46 1.41 -11.77
N LEU A 150 -9.36 0.92 -10.53
CA LEU A 150 -10.10 -0.24 -10.07
C LEU A 150 -11.60 0.04 -9.91
N ILE A 151 -11.96 1.21 -9.37
CA ILE A 151 -13.37 1.63 -9.29
C ILE A 151 -13.99 1.71 -10.69
N GLN A 152 -13.26 2.27 -11.66
CA GLN A 152 -13.70 2.33 -13.05
C GLN A 152 -13.88 0.93 -13.64
N TYR A 153 -12.93 0.02 -13.40
CA TYR A 153 -13.02 -1.38 -13.82
C TYR A 153 -14.28 -2.07 -13.27
N PHE A 154 -14.51 -2.01 -11.95
CA PHE A 154 -15.69 -2.63 -11.34
C PHE A 154 -16.99 -1.98 -11.80
N THR A 155 -17.02 -0.66 -12.00
CA THR A 155 -18.19 0.03 -12.53
C THR A 155 -18.55 -0.51 -13.92
N LEU A 156 -17.58 -0.66 -14.81
CA LEU A 156 -17.79 -1.21 -16.15
C LEU A 156 -18.17 -2.70 -16.12
N HIS A 157 -17.52 -3.49 -15.26
CA HIS A 157 -17.85 -4.90 -15.07
C HIS A 157 -19.31 -5.08 -14.64
N PHE A 158 -19.74 -4.37 -13.59
CA PHE A 158 -21.11 -4.47 -13.08
C PHE A 158 -22.13 -3.84 -14.03
N TYR A 159 -21.75 -2.84 -14.83
CA TYR A 159 -22.60 -2.34 -15.92
C TYR A 159 -22.86 -3.43 -16.95
N ARG A 160 -21.82 -4.17 -17.38
CA ARG A 160 -21.98 -5.34 -18.27
C ARG A 160 -22.87 -6.41 -17.65
N THR A 161 -22.64 -6.75 -16.38
CA THR A 161 -23.48 -7.71 -15.64
C THR A 161 -24.94 -7.25 -15.58
N LEU A 162 -25.20 -5.97 -15.32
CA LEU A 162 -26.56 -5.41 -15.30
C LEU A 162 -27.27 -5.62 -16.63
N CYS A 163 -26.60 -5.29 -17.75
CA CYS A 163 -27.13 -5.48 -19.10
C CYS A 163 -27.42 -6.95 -19.46
N GLN A 164 -26.74 -7.91 -18.82
CA GLN A 164 -26.86 -9.35 -19.11
C GLN A 164 -27.73 -10.12 -18.10
N SER A 165 -28.04 -9.53 -16.94
CA SER A 165 -28.64 -10.24 -15.82
C SER A 165 -30.15 -10.52 -15.94
N ASP A 166 -30.84 -9.94 -16.93
CA ASP A 166 -32.31 -9.97 -17.07
C ASP A 166 -33.07 -9.62 -15.76
N HIS A 167 -32.44 -8.87 -14.85
CA HIS A 167 -32.95 -8.52 -13.53
C HIS A 167 -33.27 -9.72 -12.61
N LYS A 168 -32.63 -10.88 -12.83
CA LYS A 168 -32.77 -12.07 -11.99
C LYS A 168 -31.57 -12.22 -11.05
N VAL A 169 -31.85 -12.52 -9.78
CA VAL A 169 -30.82 -12.68 -8.72
C VAL A 169 -29.89 -13.86 -9.01
N GLU A 170 -30.39 -14.88 -9.70
CA GLU A 170 -29.62 -16.09 -10.06
C GLU A 170 -28.48 -15.81 -11.04
N ASN A 171 -28.58 -14.72 -11.80
CA ASN A 171 -27.57 -14.30 -12.77
C ASN A 171 -26.51 -13.36 -12.15
N LEU A 172 -26.59 -13.09 -10.84
CA LEU A 172 -25.59 -12.28 -10.13
C LEU A 172 -24.52 -13.15 -9.49
N PRO A 173 -23.28 -12.64 -9.33
CA PRO A 173 -22.23 -13.31 -8.56
C PRO A 173 -22.63 -13.68 -7.11
N ILE A 174 -23.51 -12.93 -6.45
CA ILE A 174 -24.13 -13.28 -5.15
C ILE A 174 -25.11 -14.45 -5.24
N GLY A 175 -25.66 -14.74 -6.43
CA GLY A 175 -26.62 -15.80 -6.68
C GLY A 175 -26.06 -17.21 -6.48
N SER A 176 -24.74 -17.38 -6.32
CA SER A 176 -24.13 -18.67 -6.00
C SER A 176 -24.20 -19.01 -4.50
N ILE A 177 -24.25 -20.31 -4.22
CA ILE A 177 -24.23 -20.87 -2.87
C ILE A 177 -22.86 -20.56 -2.22
N PRO A 178 -22.77 -20.13 -0.94
CA PRO A 178 -23.83 -19.99 0.08
C PRO A 178 -24.51 -18.61 0.12
N LEU A 179 -24.00 -17.60 -0.61
CA LEU A 179 -24.53 -16.24 -0.60
C LEU A 179 -25.98 -16.17 -1.08
N ARG A 180 -26.37 -17.06 -2.00
CA ARG A 180 -27.77 -17.24 -2.41
C ARG A 180 -28.69 -17.31 -1.20
N TYR A 181 -28.38 -18.12 -0.18
CA TYR A 181 -29.25 -18.31 0.98
C TYR A 181 -29.48 -17.05 1.81
N PHE A 182 -28.50 -16.14 1.86
CA PHE A 182 -28.64 -14.85 2.55
C PHE A 182 -29.53 -13.87 1.77
N PHE A 183 -29.61 -14.03 0.44
CA PHE A 183 -30.29 -13.09 -0.46
C PHE A 183 -31.53 -13.68 -1.18
N ILE A 184 -31.94 -14.91 -0.87
CA ILE A 184 -33.15 -15.57 -1.45
C ILE A 184 -34.41 -14.69 -1.33
N LEU A 185 -34.52 -13.90 -0.26
CA LEU A 185 -35.67 -13.02 0.02
C LEU A 185 -35.45 -11.56 -0.40
N SER A 186 -34.29 -11.22 -0.96
CA SER A 186 -33.94 -9.84 -1.28
C SER A 186 -34.31 -9.46 -2.71
N ASN A 187 -34.77 -8.22 -2.89
CA ASN A 187 -34.98 -7.62 -4.21
C ASN A 187 -33.68 -7.64 -5.03
N PHE A 188 -33.78 -7.85 -6.35
CA PHE A 188 -32.64 -7.85 -7.29
C PHE A 188 -31.71 -6.65 -7.07
N TRP A 189 -32.27 -5.45 -6.94
CA TRP A 189 -31.51 -4.22 -6.73
C TRP A 189 -30.70 -4.22 -5.43
N VAL A 190 -31.24 -4.80 -4.36
CA VAL A 190 -30.54 -4.91 -3.07
C VAL A 190 -29.37 -5.87 -3.20
N ALA A 191 -29.61 -7.05 -3.80
CA ALA A 191 -28.56 -8.03 -4.05
C ALA A 191 -27.45 -7.44 -4.95
N PHE A 192 -27.82 -6.76 -6.04
CA PHE A 192 -26.88 -6.13 -6.97
C PHE A 192 -25.99 -5.06 -6.31
N ILE A 193 -26.58 -4.16 -5.49
CA ILE A 193 -25.82 -3.13 -4.79
C ILE A 193 -24.89 -3.76 -3.75
N CYS A 194 -25.36 -4.75 -2.98
CA CYS A 194 -24.52 -5.48 -2.05
C CYS A 194 -23.36 -6.18 -2.75
N ASP A 195 -23.61 -6.77 -3.92
CA ASP A 195 -22.59 -7.45 -4.72
C ASP A 195 -21.52 -6.47 -5.19
N TYR A 196 -21.95 -5.36 -5.78
CA TYR A 196 -21.06 -4.30 -6.24
C TYR A 196 -20.19 -3.75 -5.11
N VAL A 197 -20.79 -3.42 -3.96
CA VAL A 197 -20.07 -2.85 -2.82
C VAL A 197 -19.05 -3.85 -2.26
N THR A 198 -19.45 -5.11 -2.09
CA THR A 198 -18.55 -6.12 -1.51
C THR A 198 -17.41 -6.48 -2.46
N PHE A 199 -17.67 -6.74 -3.74
CA PHE A 199 -16.61 -7.00 -4.73
C PHE A 199 -15.66 -5.83 -4.90
N THR A 200 -16.20 -4.61 -5.02
CA THR A 200 -15.38 -3.41 -5.15
C THR A 200 -14.53 -3.21 -3.88
N SER A 201 -15.09 -3.45 -2.69
CA SER A 201 -14.34 -3.33 -1.44
C SER A 201 -13.21 -4.35 -1.32
N LEU A 202 -13.41 -5.60 -1.75
CA LEU A 202 -12.38 -6.65 -1.72
C LEU A 202 -11.23 -6.32 -2.67
N GLY A 203 -11.54 -5.95 -3.92
CA GLY A 203 -10.51 -5.53 -4.87
C GLY A 203 -9.76 -4.28 -4.39
N LEU A 204 -10.46 -3.32 -3.78
CA LEU A 204 -9.82 -2.12 -3.23
C LEU A 204 -8.88 -2.46 -2.05
N VAL A 205 -9.22 -3.43 -1.22
CA VAL A 205 -8.34 -3.93 -0.14
C VAL A 205 -7.08 -4.53 -0.72
N ALA A 206 -7.19 -5.39 -1.73
CA ALA A 206 -6.04 -6.00 -2.41
C ALA A 206 -5.08 -4.95 -2.94
N VAL A 207 -5.61 -3.96 -3.66
CA VAL A 207 -4.83 -2.82 -4.18
C VAL A 207 -4.23 -1.97 -3.07
N CYS A 208 -4.94 -1.74 -1.96
CA CYS A 208 -4.39 -0.98 -0.83
C CYS A 208 -3.22 -1.70 -0.17
N HIS A 209 -3.23 -3.04 -0.11
CA HIS A 209 -2.09 -3.82 0.37
C HIS A 209 -0.89 -3.69 -0.56
N ASP A 210 -1.08 -3.85 -1.87
CA ASP A 210 0.00 -3.71 -2.86
C ASP A 210 0.56 -2.27 -2.87
N SER A 211 -0.32 -1.27 -2.75
CA SER A 211 0.07 0.14 -2.58
C SER A 211 0.88 0.37 -1.31
N PHE A 212 0.50 -0.24 -0.19
CA PHE A 212 1.26 -0.13 1.06
C PHE A 212 2.68 -0.69 0.88
N ILE A 213 2.82 -1.87 0.25
CA ILE A 213 4.12 -2.48 -0.07
C ILE A 213 4.96 -1.52 -0.92
N MET A 214 4.38 -0.96 -1.99
CA MET A 214 5.07 -0.01 -2.85
C MET A 214 5.46 1.27 -2.11
N SER A 215 4.63 1.75 -1.18
CA SER A 215 4.95 2.90 -0.32
C SER A 215 6.18 2.64 0.55
N VAL A 216 6.27 1.43 1.14
CA VAL A 216 7.44 1.02 1.92
C VAL A 216 8.69 1.03 1.04
N MET A 217 8.63 0.45 -0.16
CA MET A 217 9.76 0.41 -1.10
C MET A 217 10.19 1.81 -1.56
N ILE A 218 9.24 2.70 -1.85
CA ILE A 218 9.49 4.10 -2.21
C ILE A 218 10.20 4.82 -1.05
N ASN A 219 9.77 4.61 0.19
CA ASN A 219 10.38 5.23 1.36
C ASN A 219 11.77 4.65 1.69
N ILE A 220 11.99 3.35 1.51
CA ILE A 220 13.34 2.75 1.62
C ILE A 220 14.28 3.37 0.57
N THR A 221 13.80 3.51 -0.67
CA THR A 221 14.57 4.15 -1.75
C THR A 221 14.92 5.60 -1.42
N ALA A 222 13.97 6.35 -0.84
CA ALA A 222 14.21 7.72 -0.38
C ALA A 222 15.30 7.78 0.71
N GLN A 223 15.27 6.85 1.67
CA GLN A 223 16.28 6.73 2.73
C GLN A 223 17.67 6.37 2.17
N LEU A 224 17.75 5.51 1.16
CA LEU A 224 19.01 5.20 0.47
C LEU A 224 19.58 6.41 -0.29
N ARG A 225 18.74 7.19 -0.97
CA ARG A 225 19.16 8.44 -1.64
C ARG A 225 19.72 9.45 -0.64
N LEU A 226 19.05 9.57 0.50
CA LEU A 226 19.52 10.42 1.58
C LEU A 226 20.87 9.95 2.14
N LEU A 227 21.04 8.65 2.37
CA LEU A 227 22.32 8.08 2.80
C LEU A 227 23.43 8.38 1.79
N ASN A 228 23.15 8.21 0.49
CA ASN A 228 24.13 8.50 -0.56
C ASN A 228 24.57 9.97 -0.53
N PHE A 229 23.62 10.90 -0.36
CA PHE A 229 23.93 12.32 -0.21
C PHE A 229 24.73 12.63 1.07
N ARG A 230 24.48 11.93 2.19
CA ARG A 230 25.29 12.07 3.41
C ARG A 230 26.71 11.56 3.22
N LEU A 231 26.87 10.41 2.56
CA LEU A 231 28.19 9.85 2.25
C LEU A 231 29.00 10.76 1.32
N GLU A 232 28.36 11.36 0.33
CA GLU A 232 29.02 12.34 -0.55
C GLU A 232 29.53 13.55 0.23
N LYS A 233 28.86 13.97 1.32
CA LYS A 233 29.22 15.14 2.11
C LYS A 233 29.98 14.84 3.41
N CYS A 234 30.21 13.58 3.76
CA CYS A 234 30.78 13.23 5.07
C CYS A 234 32.24 13.67 5.25
N HIS A 235 32.96 13.94 4.17
CA HIS A 235 34.35 14.41 4.19
C HIS A 235 34.49 15.92 4.34
N MET A 236 33.38 16.67 4.33
CA MET A 236 33.38 18.14 4.41
C MET A 236 33.56 18.60 5.86
N ALA A 237 34.68 19.25 6.15
CA ALA A 237 34.99 19.75 7.50
C ALA A 237 34.37 21.13 7.80
N THR A 238 34.04 21.93 6.77
CA THR A 238 33.49 23.28 6.93
C THR A 238 32.41 23.53 5.89
N ILE A 239 31.22 23.96 6.33
CA ILE A 239 30.15 24.45 5.44
C ILE A 239 30.03 25.97 5.62
N THR A 240 30.28 26.72 4.53
CA THR A 240 29.96 28.15 4.43
C THR A 240 28.54 28.31 3.88
N ILE A 241 27.65 28.92 4.65
CA ILE A 241 26.27 29.16 4.21
C ILE A 241 26.25 30.48 3.44
N ARG A 242 26.04 30.43 2.12
CA ARG A 242 25.81 31.63 1.31
C ARG A 242 24.36 32.09 1.54
N SER A 243 24.18 33.34 1.92
CA SER A 243 22.91 33.97 2.35
C SER A 243 21.82 34.12 1.27
N GLY A 244 21.86 33.34 0.19
CA GLY A 244 20.97 33.44 -0.97
C GLY A 244 19.96 32.30 -1.15
N ASP A 245 20.14 31.14 -0.50
CA ASP A 245 19.32 29.93 -0.77
C ASP A 245 17.97 29.90 -0.03
N ALA A 246 17.53 31.01 0.56
CA ALA A 246 16.32 31.08 1.38
C ALA A 246 15.03 31.34 0.60
N ASN A 247 15.10 31.54 -0.72
CA ASN A 247 13.94 31.77 -1.57
C ASN A 247 13.81 30.64 -2.58
N GLU A 248 13.14 29.54 -2.21
CA GLU A 248 12.29 28.83 -3.18
C GLU A 248 11.37 27.79 -2.53
N THR A 249 10.10 27.86 -2.95
CA THR A 249 9.01 26.86 -2.94
C THR A 249 8.17 26.66 -1.67
N SER A 250 7.00 27.30 -1.69
CA SER A 250 5.88 27.22 -0.74
C SER A 250 5.10 25.90 -0.72
N SER A 251 5.52 24.87 -1.49
CA SER A 251 4.81 23.59 -1.61
C SER A 251 5.46 22.42 -0.86
N ARG A 252 6.59 22.65 -0.15
CA ARG A 252 7.33 21.57 0.54
C ARG A 252 6.78 21.31 1.94
N ILE A 253 6.68 20.04 2.32
CA ILE A 253 6.31 19.65 3.68
C ILE A 253 7.55 19.84 4.57
N HIS A 254 7.47 20.76 5.53
CA HIS A 254 8.53 20.95 6.51
C HIS A 254 8.41 19.88 7.61
N PHE A 255 9.37 18.96 7.68
CA PHE A 255 9.44 17.95 8.74
C PHE A 255 10.19 18.49 9.96
N GLU A 256 9.61 18.33 11.16
CA GLU A 256 10.29 18.64 12.44
C GLU A 256 11.66 17.92 12.51
N CYS A 257 12.73 18.69 12.73
CA CYS A 257 14.10 18.20 12.79
C CYS A 257 14.84 18.79 13.97
N VAL A 258 15.87 18.09 14.44
CA VAL A 258 16.94 18.71 15.22
C VAL A 258 17.93 19.33 14.23
N GLU A 259 18.07 20.65 14.22
CA GLU A 259 19.11 21.35 13.45
C GLU A 259 20.35 21.54 14.33
N LYS A 260 21.56 21.40 13.75
CA LYS A 260 22.80 21.68 14.49
C LYS A 260 22.88 23.18 14.80
N GLU A 261 23.16 23.54 16.05
CA GLU A 261 23.35 24.93 16.47
C GLU A 261 24.53 25.57 15.73
N MET A 262 24.34 26.78 15.20
CA MET A 262 25.37 27.51 14.46
C MET A 262 26.19 28.40 15.40
N SER A 263 27.52 28.30 15.36
CA SER A 263 28.43 29.30 15.95
C SER A 263 29.00 30.22 14.86
N GLY A 264 28.27 31.26 14.47
CA GLY A 264 28.72 32.25 13.47
C GLY A 264 28.39 31.91 12.01
N GLU A 265 29.19 32.37 11.04
CA GLU A 265 28.96 32.20 9.57
C GLU A 265 29.37 30.82 9.02
N SER A 266 30.04 29.99 9.83
CA SER A 266 30.51 28.67 9.43
C SER A 266 30.10 27.60 10.45
N LEU A 267 29.74 26.42 9.94
CA LEU A 267 29.51 25.23 10.76
C LEU A 267 30.75 24.34 10.63
N VAL A 268 31.46 24.13 11.74
CA VAL A 268 32.54 23.14 11.83
C VAL A 268 31.88 21.77 12.04
N LEU A 269 32.15 20.85 11.13
CA LEU A 269 31.66 19.47 11.20
C LEU A 269 32.82 18.55 11.57
N ASP A 270 32.58 17.62 12.49
CA ASP A 270 33.50 16.51 12.71
C ASP A 270 33.22 15.40 11.68
N PRO A 271 34.14 15.13 10.74
CA PRO A 271 33.96 14.08 9.73
C PRO A 271 33.75 12.69 10.34
N ASN A 272 34.34 12.42 11.51
CA ASN A 272 34.15 11.14 12.20
C ASN A 272 32.73 11.01 12.76
N GLU A 273 32.16 12.10 13.29
CA GLU A 273 30.77 12.12 13.75
C GLU A 273 29.80 11.92 12.59
N GLU A 274 30.03 12.57 11.45
CA GLU A 274 29.21 12.40 10.24
C GLU A 274 29.32 10.97 9.67
N LEU A 275 30.51 10.37 9.67
CA LEU A 275 30.67 8.96 9.27
C LEU A 275 29.90 8.01 10.21
N VAL A 276 29.99 8.22 11.53
CA VAL A 276 29.21 7.46 12.52
C VAL A 276 27.71 7.60 12.26
N ASN A 277 27.24 8.80 11.90
CA ASN A 277 25.85 9.06 11.55
C ASN A 277 25.43 8.36 10.24
N CYS A 278 26.29 8.31 9.23
CA CYS A 278 26.08 7.51 8.01
C CYS A 278 25.94 6.02 8.33
N ILE A 279 26.82 5.47 9.16
CA ILE A 279 26.76 4.05 9.58
C ILE A 279 25.45 3.77 10.32
N LYS A 280 25.05 4.64 11.25
CA LYS A 280 23.76 4.50 11.96
C LYS A 280 22.58 4.55 10.99
N CYS A 281 22.59 5.46 10.02
CA CYS A 281 21.54 5.55 9.00
C CYS A 281 21.47 4.26 8.16
N HIS A 282 22.61 3.74 7.70
CA HIS A 282 22.69 2.47 6.99
C HIS A 282 22.14 1.30 7.83
N GLN A 283 22.52 1.19 9.11
CA GLN A 283 22.00 0.17 10.02
C GLN A 283 20.48 0.25 10.18
N GLN A 284 19.91 1.46 10.24
CA GLN A 284 18.45 1.63 10.28
C GLN A 284 17.79 1.20 8.96
N ILE A 285 18.38 1.49 7.80
CA ILE A 285 17.85 1.01 6.51
C ILE A 285 17.86 -0.52 6.47
N VAL A 286 18.95 -1.16 6.91
CA VAL A 286 19.03 -2.63 7.02
C VAL A 286 17.94 -3.17 7.96
N ARG A 287 17.70 -2.50 9.09
CA ARG A 287 16.58 -2.85 9.99
C ARG A 287 15.22 -2.73 9.30
N MET A 288 14.96 -1.65 8.56
CA MET A 288 13.71 -1.46 7.80
C MET A 288 13.49 -2.60 6.81
N VAL A 289 14.54 -2.96 6.04
CA VAL A 289 14.49 -4.06 5.06
C VAL A 289 14.25 -5.40 5.74
N ASN A 290 14.89 -5.65 6.88
CA ASN A 290 14.70 -6.89 7.64
C ASN A 290 13.28 -7.03 8.19
N ILE A 291 12.70 -5.96 8.74
CA ILE A 291 11.30 -5.95 9.20
C ILE A 291 10.38 -6.21 8.01
N PHE A 292 10.58 -5.49 6.90
CA PHE A 292 9.77 -5.66 5.70
C PHE A 292 9.85 -7.10 5.13
N LYS A 293 11.06 -7.67 5.08
CA LYS A 293 11.28 -9.07 4.68
C LYS A 293 10.53 -10.03 5.61
N HIS A 294 10.61 -9.83 6.92
CA HIS A 294 9.92 -10.69 7.88
C HIS A 294 8.39 -10.72 7.64
N MET A 295 7.81 -9.54 7.39
CA MET A 295 6.36 -9.40 7.15
C MET A 295 5.91 -10.03 5.82
N TYR A 296 6.65 -9.80 4.74
CA TYR A 296 6.15 -10.09 3.39
C TYR A 296 6.78 -11.31 2.71
N ASN A 297 7.88 -11.87 3.20
CA ASN A 297 8.53 -13.01 2.54
C ASN A 297 7.60 -14.23 2.41
N LYS A 298 6.69 -14.43 3.38
CA LYS A 298 5.68 -15.51 3.34
C LYS A 298 4.50 -15.21 2.41
N VAL A 299 4.29 -13.95 2.05
CA VAL A 299 3.14 -13.47 1.28
C VAL A 299 3.51 -13.25 -0.19
N LEU A 300 4.73 -12.80 -0.44
CA LEU A 300 5.23 -12.48 -1.78
C LEU A 300 5.31 -13.72 -2.68
N LEU A 301 5.68 -14.87 -2.10
CA LEU A 301 5.81 -16.12 -2.85
C LEU A 301 4.45 -16.65 -3.34
N PRO A 302 3.41 -16.79 -2.48
CA PRO A 302 2.05 -17.07 -2.94
C PRO A 302 1.54 -16.09 -3.99
N GLN A 303 1.82 -14.79 -3.83
CA GLN A 303 1.41 -13.77 -4.80
C GLN A 303 2.10 -13.94 -6.16
N LEU A 304 3.39 -14.25 -6.18
CA LEU A 304 4.13 -14.52 -7.41
C LEU A 304 3.61 -15.79 -8.09
N PHE A 305 3.40 -16.85 -7.31
CA PHE A 305 2.85 -18.10 -7.81
C PHE A 305 1.46 -17.89 -8.44
N ASN A 306 0.58 -17.14 -7.76
CA ASN A 306 -0.73 -16.81 -8.28
C ASN A 306 -0.64 -15.95 -9.54
N SER A 307 0.29 -14.99 -9.61
CA SER A 307 0.51 -14.19 -10.82
C SER A 307 0.93 -15.05 -12.01
N LEU A 308 1.85 -16.01 -11.80
CA LEU A 308 2.28 -16.95 -12.84
C LEU A 308 1.15 -17.88 -13.30
N LEU A 309 0.36 -18.37 -12.33
CA LEU A 309 -0.81 -19.20 -12.59
C LEU A 309 -1.87 -18.42 -13.40
N LEU A 310 -2.14 -17.16 -13.05
CA LEU A 310 -3.04 -16.28 -13.80
C LEU A 310 -2.53 -16.02 -15.21
N ILE A 311 -1.25 -15.71 -15.39
CA ILE A 311 -0.67 -15.51 -16.73
C ILE A 311 -0.83 -16.77 -17.59
N THR A 312 -0.63 -17.94 -16.99
CA THR A 312 -0.77 -19.23 -17.69
C THR A 312 -2.23 -19.51 -18.03
N ILE A 313 -3.16 -19.28 -17.10
CA ILE A 313 -4.60 -19.44 -17.34
C ILE A 313 -5.10 -18.44 -18.39
N SER A 314 -4.70 -17.17 -18.31
CA SER A 314 -5.03 -16.17 -19.33
C SER A 314 -4.45 -16.53 -20.70
N GLY A 315 -3.25 -17.08 -20.75
CA GLY A 315 -2.66 -17.62 -21.98
C GLY A 315 -3.49 -18.78 -22.56
N LEU A 316 -3.90 -19.73 -21.71
CA LEU A 316 -4.79 -20.82 -22.10
C LEU A 316 -6.16 -20.31 -22.57
N GLN A 317 -6.75 -19.35 -21.87
CA GLN A 317 -8.00 -18.70 -22.24
C GLN A 317 -7.88 -17.92 -23.55
N MET A 318 -6.74 -17.32 -23.86
CA MET A 318 -6.51 -16.64 -25.13
C MET A 318 -6.41 -17.64 -26.30
N ILE A 319 -5.80 -18.80 -26.07
CA ILE A 319 -5.69 -19.88 -27.08
C ILE A 319 -7.06 -20.55 -27.29
N LEU A 320 -7.77 -20.87 -26.21
CA LEU A 320 -9.11 -21.48 -26.26
C LEU A 320 -10.19 -20.47 -26.70
N GLY A 321 -9.98 -19.19 -26.39
CA GLY A 321 -10.85 -18.06 -26.69
C GLY A 321 -10.72 -17.51 -28.11
N GLN A 322 -9.96 -18.15 -29.00
CA GLN A 322 -9.98 -17.86 -30.44
C GLN A 322 -11.38 -18.06 -31.09
N GLN A 323 -12.42 -18.39 -30.33
CA GLN A 323 -13.82 -18.38 -30.74
C GLN A 323 -14.64 -17.17 -30.24
N GLY A 324 -14.06 -16.22 -29.49
CA GLY A 324 -14.75 -15.05 -28.94
C GLY A 324 -14.09 -13.71 -29.31
N ASN A 325 -14.90 -12.76 -29.80
CA ASN A 325 -14.52 -11.46 -30.39
C ASN A 325 -13.31 -10.75 -29.77
N LEU A 326 -12.24 -10.61 -30.57
CA LEU A 326 -11.00 -9.85 -30.32
C LEU A 326 -11.23 -8.39 -29.87
N THR A 327 -12.40 -7.85 -30.18
CA THR A 327 -12.81 -6.44 -29.97
C THR A 327 -12.96 -6.07 -28.49
N ASP A 328 -13.50 -6.97 -27.66
CA ASP A 328 -13.71 -6.70 -26.22
C ASP A 328 -12.38 -6.60 -25.46
N SER A 329 -11.41 -7.45 -25.85
CA SER A 329 -10.06 -7.46 -25.25
C SER A 329 -9.23 -6.24 -25.68
N LEU A 330 -9.41 -5.78 -26.93
CA LEU A 330 -8.80 -4.55 -27.45
C LEU A 330 -9.34 -3.29 -26.77
N VAL A 331 -10.64 -3.26 -26.45
CA VAL A 331 -11.25 -2.16 -25.70
C VAL A 331 -10.75 -2.16 -24.25
N ALA A 332 -10.66 -3.31 -23.59
CA ALA A 332 -10.10 -3.42 -22.24
C ALA A 332 -8.62 -2.98 -22.16
N CYS A 333 -7.79 -3.38 -23.13
CA CYS A 333 -6.41 -2.89 -23.27
C CYS A 333 -6.36 -1.38 -23.58
N GLY A 334 -7.24 -0.89 -24.45
CA GLY A 334 -7.34 0.53 -24.80
C GLY A 334 -7.68 1.43 -23.61
N PHE A 335 -8.42 0.92 -22.61
CA PHE A 335 -8.73 1.64 -21.36
C PHE A 335 -7.63 1.55 -20.29
N LEU A 336 -6.79 0.52 -20.30
CA LEU A 336 -5.62 0.39 -19.42
C LEU A 336 -4.42 1.25 -19.87
N ILE A 337 -4.35 1.58 -21.15
CA ILE A 337 -3.23 2.30 -21.78
C ILE A 337 -3.25 3.85 -21.66
N PRO A 338 -4.37 4.61 -21.48
CA PRO A 338 -4.30 6.06 -21.62
C PRO A 338 -3.62 6.78 -20.44
N ARG A 339 -3.26 6.08 -19.34
CA ARG A 339 -2.63 6.71 -18.16
C ARG A 339 -1.36 6.05 -17.64
N THR A 340 -0.84 5.02 -18.29
CA THR A 340 0.48 4.44 -17.99
C THR A 340 1.58 4.98 -18.92
N GLY A 341 1.23 5.44 -20.12
CA GLY A 341 2.17 5.95 -21.14
C GLY A 341 2.98 7.21 -20.76
N THR A 342 2.61 7.93 -19.71
CA THR A 342 3.40 9.07 -19.18
C THR A 342 4.17 8.74 -17.91
N ILE A 343 3.86 7.62 -17.25
CA ILE A 343 4.52 7.24 -15.99
C ILE A 343 5.66 6.28 -16.31
N THR A 344 5.47 5.23 -17.10
CA THR A 344 6.50 4.19 -17.28
C THR A 344 7.69 4.65 -18.12
N THR A 345 7.45 5.49 -19.15
CA THR A 345 8.48 5.93 -20.10
C THR A 345 9.48 6.95 -19.53
N ARG A 346 9.16 7.59 -18.38
CA ARG A 346 10.12 8.48 -17.69
C ARG A 346 10.98 7.75 -16.65
N TYR A 347 10.60 6.57 -16.19
CA TYR A 347 11.42 5.80 -15.22
C TYR A 347 12.43 4.87 -15.89
N PHE A 348 12.23 4.49 -17.16
CA PHE A 348 13.21 3.69 -17.91
C PHE A 348 14.29 4.51 -18.64
N ARG A 349 14.28 5.84 -18.50
CA ARG A 349 15.29 6.73 -19.10
C ARG A 349 16.30 7.29 -18.08
N ILE A 350 16.27 6.78 -16.84
CA ILE A 350 17.22 7.09 -15.76
C ILE A 350 17.60 5.79 -15.02
N ILE A 351 17.86 4.75 -15.79
CA ILE A 351 18.87 3.72 -15.51
C ILE A 351 19.86 3.85 -16.67
#